data_AF-A0A409Y731-F1
#
_entry.id   AF-A0A409Y731-F1
#
_cell.length_a   1.000
_cell.length_b   1.000
_cell.length_c   1.000
_cell.angle_alpha   90.00
_cell.angle_beta   90.00
_cell.angle_gamma   90.00
#
_symmetry.space_group_name_H-M   'P 1'
#
loop_
_entity.id
_entity.type
_entity.pdbx_description
1 polymer ?
#
loop_
_entity_poly.entity_id
_entity_poly.type
_entity_poly.pdbx_seq_one_letter_code
_entity_poly.pdbx_strand_id
1 'polypeptide(L)'
;MSAPSHLSRYFQRTGQVIGKTISDIVQMRGVEGPIRTPRTVFTFSSAADIAQYATGCDGDIGGQSTVHLDLDERPEVNKSIGKQATGVFWGDMRLTPKKGMEGKIRPGYAGFRNMNRPTMFGNLLEDASAHEYLALRLRLAGDPQTHSSYYVNIQTDGPIQTDLWQHRLFFKKKDNIWEDIFIPFRSFVRTNRGEMAETQLPMSTEKIRSIGISMLGGNSNVEGSYELGIDEIRFVNEAEVAAAEESGGEDLGLGLGLGLDEKARSA
;
A
#
# COMPACT_ATOMS: atom_id res chain seq x y z
N MET A 1 15.45 21.12 -19.87
CA MET A 1 16.01 19.90 -19.24
C MET A 1 15.39 18.71 -19.96
N SER A 2 16.19 17.98 -20.75
CA SER A 2 15.67 16.87 -21.57
C SER A 2 15.37 15.64 -20.73
N ALA A 3 14.17 15.07 -20.87
CA ALA A 3 13.80 13.82 -20.22
C ALA A 3 14.75 12.68 -20.64
N PRO A 4 15.25 11.85 -19.72
CA PRO A 4 16.09 10.71 -20.07
C PRO A 4 15.29 9.72 -20.94
N SER A 5 15.88 9.33 -22.07
CA SER A 5 15.30 8.42 -23.04
C SER A 5 14.94 7.07 -22.38
N HIS A 6 13.91 6.40 -22.88
CA HIS A 6 13.48 5.10 -22.35
C HIS A 6 14.63 4.07 -22.34
N LEU A 7 15.57 4.17 -23.30
CA LEU A 7 16.78 3.38 -23.39
C LEU A 7 17.73 3.61 -22.21
N SER A 8 17.96 4.86 -21.77
CA SER A 8 18.90 5.11 -20.67
C SER A 8 18.37 4.60 -19.33
N ARG A 9 17.06 4.73 -19.08
CA ARG A 9 16.40 4.15 -17.90
C ARG A 9 16.48 2.63 -17.88
N TYR A 10 16.44 2.01 -19.06
CA TYR A 10 16.56 0.56 -19.21
C TYR A 10 17.97 0.06 -18.90
N PHE A 11 19.00 0.68 -19.47
CA PHE A 11 20.40 0.35 -19.18
C PHE A 11 20.78 0.62 -17.72
N GLN A 12 20.27 1.69 -17.11
CA GLN A 12 20.50 1.99 -15.70
C GLN A 12 19.93 0.89 -14.78
N ARG A 13 18.72 0.39 -15.08
CA ARG A 13 18.10 -0.72 -14.32
C ARG A 13 18.86 -2.04 -14.52
N THR A 14 19.33 -2.32 -15.73
CA THR A 14 20.22 -3.47 -15.98
C THR A 14 21.50 -3.38 -15.17
N GLY A 15 22.13 -2.20 -15.09
CA GLY A 15 23.32 -1.97 -14.26
C GLY A 15 23.04 -2.20 -12.77
N GLN A 16 21.89 -1.76 -12.26
CA GLN A 16 21.49 -2.01 -10.87
C GLN A 16 21.27 -3.50 -10.58
N VAL A 17 20.62 -4.24 -11.49
CA VAL A 17 20.41 -5.69 -11.33
C VAL A 17 21.75 -6.42 -11.32
N ILE A 18 22.66 -6.13 -12.27
CA ILE A 18 23.99 -6.74 -12.32
C ILE A 18 24.80 -6.38 -11.07
N GLY A 19 24.77 -5.12 -10.63
CA GLY A 19 25.44 -4.68 -9.41
C GLY A 19 24.92 -5.40 -8.17
N LYS A 20 23.59 -5.58 -8.05
CA LYS A 20 22.97 -6.32 -6.96
C LYS A 20 23.38 -7.80 -6.98
N THR A 21 23.30 -8.46 -8.14
CA THR A 21 23.71 -9.86 -8.28
C THR A 21 25.20 -10.07 -7.99
N ILE A 22 26.08 -9.18 -8.44
CA ILE A 22 27.51 -9.25 -8.13
C ILE A 22 27.75 -9.01 -6.64
N SER A 23 27.09 -8.02 -6.03
CA SER A 23 27.16 -7.77 -4.58
C SER A 23 26.71 -8.98 -3.78
N ASP A 24 25.60 -9.61 -4.16
CA ASP A 24 25.05 -10.78 -3.46
C ASP A 24 25.99 -12.00 -3.55
N ILE A 25 26.68 -12.19 -4.68
CA ILE A 25 27.71 -13.23 -4.88
C ILE A 25 28.98 -12.93 -4.07
N VAL A 26 29.47 -11.69 -4.12
CA VAL A 26 30.68 -11.26 -3.39
C VAL A 26 30.47 -11.36 -1.88
N GLN A 27 29.26 -11.10 -1.40
CA GLN A 27 28.91 -11.18 0.02
C GLN A 27 28.54 -12.59 0.48
N MET A 28 28.66 -13.62 -0.38
CA MET A 28 28.27 -15.01 -0.08
C MET A 28 26.87 -15.13 0.57
N ARG A 29 25.94 -14.24 0.21
CA ARG A 29 24.58 -14.19 0.78
C ARG A 29 23.71 -15.42 0.45
N GLY A 30 24.24 -16.39 -0.29
CA GLY A 30 23.61 -17.69 -0.55
C GLY A 30 23.99 -18.80 0.44
N VAL A 31 24.80 -18.53 1.47
CA VAL A 31 25.23 -19.53 2.48
C VAL A 31 24.49 -19.39 3.81
N GLU A 32 23.80 -18.26 4.03
CA GLU A 32 22.92 -18.04 5.18
C GLU A 32 21.48 -18.34 4.75
N GLY A 33 20.67 -18.91 5.65
CA GLY A 33 19.25 -19.20 5.37
C GLY A 33 18.48 -17.99 4.85
N PRO A 34 17.26 -18.16 4.33
CA PRO A 34 16.50 -17.07 3.71
C PRO A 34 16.49 -15.83 4.61
N ILE A 35 16.84 -14.67 4.05
CA ILE A 35 16.91 -13.40 4.77
C ILE A 35 15.49 -13.06 5.27
N ARG A 36 15.23 -13.33 6.54
CA ARG A 36 13.93 -13.11 7.22
C ARG A 36 13.79 -11.71 7.81
N THR A 37 14.79 -10.85 7.64
CA THR A 37 14.75 -9.48 8.15
C THR A 37 13.69 -8.67 7.41
N PRO A 38 13.08 -7.66 8.06
CA PRO A 38 12.14 -6.75 7.43
C PRO A 38 12.72 -6.12 6.18
N ARG A 39 11.92 -6.03 5.13
CA ARG A 39 12.33 -5.44 3.86
C ARG A 39 11.36 -4.37 3.43
N THR A 40 11.80 -3.12 3.41
CA THR A 40 11.06 -2.04 2.73
C THR A 40 11.16 -2.23 1.22
N VAL A 41 10.00 -2.30 0.58
CA VAL A 41 9.87 -2.60 -0.85
C VAL A 41 9.55 -1.33 -1.63
N PHE A 42 8.71 -0.48 -1.04
CA PHE A 42 8.26 0.75 -1.65
C PHE A 42 8.21 1.86 -0.61
N THR A 43 8.70 3.04 -1.00
CA THR A 43 8.67 4.28 -0.21
C THR A 43 7.84 5.33 -0.94
N PHE A 44 7.38 6.34 -0.21
CA PHE A 44 6.60 7.47 -0.75
C PHE A 44 7.18 8.80 -0.25
N SER A 45 8.51 8.87 -0.14
CA SER A 45 9.22 9.95 0.56
C SER A 45 9.74 11.05 -0.37
N SER A 46 9.59 10.89 -1.68
CA SER A 46 10.10 11.83 -2.67
C SER A 46 9.24 11.85 -3.94
N ALA A 47 9.33 12.92 -4.72
CA ALA A 47 8.69 12.99 -6.03
C ALA A 47 9.14 11.87 -6.99
N ALA A 48 10.40 11.40 -6.84
CA ALA A 48 10.92 10.27 -7.61
C ALA A 48 10.25 8.94 -7.22
N ASP A 49 9.83 8.80 -5.97
CA ASP A 49 9.04 7.66 -5.52
C ASP A 49 7.64 7.70 -6.13
N ILE A 50 6.94 8.84 -6.00
CA ILE A 50 5.58 9.03 -6.54
C ILE A 50 5.53 8.77 -8.06
N ALA A 51 6.55 9.19 -8.80
CA ALA A 51 6.65 8.97 -10.24
C ALA A 51 6.72 7.49 -10.68
N GLN A 52 6.91 6.55 -9.74
CA GLN A 52 6.92 5.11 -10.01
C GLN A 52 5.52 4.49 -9.95
N TYR A 53 4.48 5.27 -9.69
CA TYR A 53 3.10 4.80 -9.56
C TYR A 53 2.22 5.29 -10.70
N ALA A 54 1.32 4.42 -11.14
CA ALA A 54 0.24 4.78 -12.04
C ALA A 54 -1.07 4.86 -11.23
N THR A 55 -1.85 5.91 -11.49
CA THR A 55 -3.21 6.07 -10.97
C THR A 55 -4.23 5.68 -12.03
N GLY A 56 -5.47 5.41 -11.61
CA GLY A 56 -6.60 5.20 -12.50
C GLY A 56 -7.92 5.21 -11.74
N CYS A 57 -8.98 5.68 -12.39
CA CYS A 57 -10.33 5.74 -11.81
C CYS A 57 -11.42 5.54 -12.85
N ASP A 58 -12.66 5.42 -12.39
CA ASP A 58 -13.81 5.34 -13.29
C ASP A 58 -13.96 6.59 -14.17
N GLY A 59 -13.42 7.74 -13.76
CA GLY A 59 -13.36 8.98 -14.52
C GLY A 59 -12.75 8.82 -15.93
N ASP A 60 -11.78 7.92 -16.07
CA ASP A 60 -11.07 7.61 -17.32
C ASP A 60 -11.96 6.91 -18.36
N ILE A 61 -13.03 6.25 -17.90
CA ILE A 61 -13.94 5.46 -18.75
C ILE A 61 -15.38 6.01 -18.77
N GLY A 62 -15.58 7.23 -18.29
CA GLY A 62 -16.89 7.90 -18.32
C GLY A 62 -17.59 8.01 -16.96
N GLY A 63 -16.92 7.63 -15.87
CA GLY A 63 -17.34 7.92 -14.50
C GLY A 63 -17.07 9.37 -14.10
N GLN A 64 -17.30 9.68 -12.83
CA GLN A 64 -17.15 11.03 -12.27
C GLN A 64 -16.19 11.10 -11.08
N SER A 65 -15.56 9.99 -10.67
CA SER A 65 -14.58 10.06 -9.58
C SER A 65 -13.29 10.71 -10.07
N THR A 66 -12.53 11.25 -9.12
CA THR A 66 -11.18 11.77 -9.34
C THR A 66 -10.15 10.91 -8.62
N VAL A 67 -8.89 11.01 -9.06
CA VAL A 67 -7.79 10.28 -8.44
C VAL A 67 -6.48 11.04 -8.53
N HIS A 68 -5.81 11.17 -7.39
CA HIS A 68 -4.53 11.85 -7.24
C HIS A 68 -3.61 11.02 -6.35
N LEU A 69 -2.32 11.06 -6.65
CA LEU A 69 -1.27 10.52 -5.82
C LEU A 69 -0.11 11.51 -5.84
N ASP A 70 0.05 12.24 -4.74
CA ASP A 70 0.99 13.36 -4.64
C ASP A 70 1.93 13.17 -3.44
N LEU A 71 2.92 14.06 -3.34
CA LEU A 71 3.79 14.15 -2.18
C LEU A 71 3.20 15.14 -1.17
N ASP A 72 3.02 14.70 0.06
CA ASP A 72 2.55 15.48 1.20
C ASP A 72 3.75 15.88 2.08
N GLU A 73 4.12 17.16 2.04
CA GLU A 73 5.23 17.73 2.81
C GLU A 73 4.75 18.48 4.07
N ARG A 74 3.46 18.35 4.43
CA ARG A 74 2.87 19.05 5.58
C ARG A 74 3.50 18.59 6.90
N PRO A 75 4.15 19.48 7.67
CA PRO A 75 4.77 19.12 8.95
C PRO A 75 3.76 18.59 9.98
N GLU A 76 2.52 19.11 9.98
CA GLU A 76 1.45 18.68 10.88
C GLU A 76 1.08 17.21 10.70
N VAL A 77 1.26 16.66 9.49
CA VAL A 77 1.01 15.25 9.18
C VAL A 77 2.24 14.39 9.48
N ASN A 78 3.41 14.83 9.02
CA ASN A 78 4.60 13.97 8.96
C ASN A 78 5.48 14.02 10.22
N LYS A 79 5.36 15.06 11.05
CA LYS A 79 6.18 15.22 12.26
C LYS A 79 5.97 14.06 13.24
N SER A 80 4.76 13.51 13.32
CA SER A 80 4.42 12.37 14.20
C SER A 80 5.20 11.09 13.88
N ILE A 81 5.70 10.95 12.66
CA ILE A 81 6.49 9.80 12.20
C ILE A 81 7.93 10.16 11.84
N GLY A 82 8.36 11.40 12.15
CA GLY A 82 9.73 11.86 11.90
C GLY A 82 10.12 11.95 10.42
N LYS A 83 9.15 12.02 9.51
CA LYS A 83 9.39 12.14 8.06
C LYS A 83 9.26 13.59 7.61
N GLN A 84 9.97 13.94 6.53
CA GLN A 84 9.80 15.24 5.87
C GLN A 84 8.62 15.22 4.90
N ALA A 85 8.46 14.11 4.19
CA ALA A 85 7.43 13.94 3.18
C ALA A 85 6.88 12.51 3.19
N THR A 86 5.60 12.37 2.87
CA THR A 86 4.93 11.08 2.64
C THR A 86 4.07 11.15 1.38
N GLY A 87 3.54 10.02 0.92
CA GLY A 87 2.58 9.99 -0.18
C GLY A 87 1.17 10.27 0.32
N VAL A 88 0.36 10.93 -0.51
CA VAL A 88 -1.07 11.09 -0.26
C VAL A 88 -1.87 10.65 -1.47
N PHE A 89 -2.70 9.62 -1.28
CA PHE A 89 -3.69 9.15 -2.24
C PHE A 89 -5.03 9.79 -1.91
N TRP A 90 -5.56 10.61 -2.80
CA TRP A 90 -6.76 11.40 -2.51
C TRP A 90 -7.61 11.65 -3.75
N GLY A 91 -8.85 12.09 -3.52
CA GLY A 91 -9.79 12.41 -4.58
C GLY A 91 -11.22 12.48 -4.06
N ASP A 92 -12.17 12.42 -4.99
CA ASP A 92 -13.59 12.48 -4.71
C ASP A 92 -14.28 11.29 -5.41
N MET A 93 -14.98 10.48 -4.64
CA MET A 93 -15.63 9.26 -5.10
C MET A 93 -17.08 9.53 -5.50
N ARG A 94 -17.42 9.14 -6.74
CA ARG A 94 -18.76 9.31 -7.30
C ARG A 94 -19.27 7.99 -7.88
N LEU A 95 -20.54 7.70 -7.65
CA LEU A 95 -21.25 6.52 -8.16
C LEU A 95 -22.14 6.87 -9.35
N THR A 96 -22.30 8.14 -9.66
CA THR A 96 -23.08 8.55 -10.83
C THR A 96 -22.17 8.59 -12.06
N PRO A 97 -22.45 7.81 -13.12
CA PRO A 97 -21.69 7.91 -14.36
C PRO A 97 -22.00 9.23 -15.09
N LYS A 98 -21.15 9.65 -16.03
CA LYS A 98 -21.45 10.80 -16.89
C LYS A 98 -22.67 10.51 -17.77
N LYS A 99 -23.37 11.58 -18.16
CA LYS A 99 -24.55 11.50 -19.03
C LYS A 99 -24.25 10.70 -20.30
N GLY A 100 -25.04 9.67 -20.58
CA GLY A 100 -24.92 8.77 -21.73
C GLY A 100 -24.09 7.50 -21.49
N MET A 101 -23.49 7.36 -20.29
CA MET A 101 -22.74 6.19 -19.84
C MET A 101 -23.50 5.34 -18.82
N GLU A 102 -24.76 5.69 -18.53
CA GLU A 102 -25.63 4.92 -17.65
C GLU A 102 -25.78 3.47 -18.14
N GLY A 103 -25.56 2.51 -17.24
CA GLY A 103 -25.64 1.07 -17.55
C GLY A 103 -24.49 0.52 -18.42
N LYS A 104 -23.58 1.36 -18.92
CA LYS A 104 -22.44 0.93 -19.75
C LYS A 104 -21.16 0.72 -18.94
N ILE A 105 -21.07 1.35 -17.78
CA ILE A 105 -19.92 1.25 -16.88
C ILE A 105 -20.39 0.98 -15.45
N ARG A 106 -19.49 0.39 -14.66
CA ARG A 106 -19.62 0.30 -13.21
C ARG A 106 -18.78 1.41 -12.57
N PRO A 107 -19.41 2.52 -12.13
CA PRO A 107 -18.70 3.64 -11.52
C PRO A 107 -18.29 3.33 -10.08
N GLY A 108 -17.53 4.23 -9.48
CA GLY A 108 -17.15 4.18 -8.07
C GLY A 108 -15.87 3.39 -7.79
N TYR A 109 -14.83 3.57 -8.60
CA TYR A 109 -13.50 3.07 -8.28
C TYR A 109 -12.41 4.10 -8.55
N ALA A 110 -11.38 4.10 -7.70
CA ALA A 110 -10.16 4.85 -7.87
C ALA A 110 -9.01 4.07 -7.24
N GLY A 111 -7.81 4.17 -7.77
CA GLY A 111 -6.67 3.47 -7.19
C GLY A 111 -5.34 3.86 -7.81
N PHE A 112 -4.29 3.33 -7.22
CA PHE A 112 -2.94 3.40 -7.74
C PHE A 112 -2.22 2.07 -7.59
N ARG A 113 -1.19 1.85 -8.39
CA ARG A 113 -0.27 0.71 -8.26
C ARG A 113 1.12 1.10 -8.74
N ASN A 114 2.16 0.43 -8.26
CA ASN A 114 3.48 0.63 -8.84
C ASN A 114 3.48 0.20 -10.32
N MET A 115 4.20 0.96 -11.14
CA MET A 115 4.36 0.66 -12.55
C MET A 115 5.17 -0.64 -12.72
N ASN A 116 4.88 -1.35 -13.80
CA ASN A 116 5.70 -2.50 -14.20
C ASN A 116 7.14 -2.02 -14.44
N ARG A 117 8.11 -2.81 -13.99
CA ARG A 117 9.54 -2.52 -14.11
C ARG A 117 10.19 -3.49 -15.12
N PRO A 118 9.98 -3.31 -16.44
CA PRO A 118 10.58 -4.18 -17.45
C PRO A 118 12.11 -4.02 -17.49
N THR A 119 12.79 -5.12 -17.77
CA THR A 119 14.25 -5.28 -17.94
C THR A 119 14.52 -6.14 -19.19
N MET A 120 15.79 -6.27 -19.60
CA MET A 120 16.21 -7.18 -20.69
C MET A 120 15.85 -8.64 -20.49
N PHE A 121 15.62 -9.05 -19.25
CA PHE A 121 15.39 -10.43 -18.87
C PHE A 121 13.97 -10.66 -18.34
N GLY A 122 13.02 -9.78 -18.68
CA GLY A 122 11.64 -9.82 -18.20
C GLY A 122 11.34 -8.70 -17.21
N ASN A 123 10.30 -8.86 -16.40
CA ASN A 123 9.92 -7.84 -15.42
C ASN A 123 10.69 -8.03 -14.11
N LEU A 124 11.09 -6.93 -13.46
CA LEU A 124 11.61 -6.96 -12.10
C LEU A 124 10.44 -7.21 -11.14
N LEU A 125 10.42 -8.42 -10.58
CA LEU A 125 9.44 -8.89 -9.60
C LEU A 125 9.98 -8.74 -8.18
N GLU A 126 9.08 -8.64 -7.22
CA GLU A 126 9.38 -8.71 -5.80
C GLU A 126 9.18 -10.14 -5.29
N ASP A 127 10.10 -10.58 -4.45
CA ASP A 127 10.09 -11.89 -3.82
C ASP A 127 9.84 -11.70 -2.32
N ALA A 128 8.69 -12.20 -1.87
CA ALA A 128 8.25 -12.23 -0.48
C ALA A 128 8.20 -13.67 0.08
N SER A 129 8.86 -14.65 -0.56
CA SER A 129 8.85 -16.05 -0.12
C SER A 129 9.42 -16.29 1.28
N ALA A 130 10.25 -15.35 1.78
CA ALA A 130 10.83 -15.37 3.12
C ALA A 130 10.02 -14.56 4.17
N HIS A 131 8.85 -14.04 3.80
CA HIS A 131 8.04 -13.14 4.62
C HIS A 131 6.58 -13.58 4.65
N GLU A 132 5.97 -13.57 5.83
CA GLU A 132 4.59 -14.01 6.01
C GLU A 132 3.57 -12.88 5.82
N TYR A 133 3.98 -11.62 6.03
CA TYR A 133 3.10 -10.46 6.07
C TYR A 133 3.50 -9.35 5.10
N LEU A 134 2.49 -8.72 4.52
CA LEU A 134 2.58 -7.39 3.95
C LEU A 134 2.30 -6.37 5.07
N ALA A 135 3.23 -5.45 5.30
CA ALA A 135 3.04 -4.34 6.23
C ALA A 135 2.86 -3.03 5.45
N LEU A 136 1.85 -2.27 5.83
CA LEU A 136 1.51 -0.97 5.25
C LEU A 136 1.49 0.08 6.35
N ARG A 137 2.30 1.13 6.23
CA ARG A 137 2.26 2.29 7.13
C ARG A 137 1.35 3.36 6.52
N LEU A 138 0.13 3.49 7.07
CA LEU A 138 -0.94 4.27 6.47
C LEU A 138 -1.54 5.27 7.45
N ARG A 139 -2.17 6.33 6.92
CA ARG A 139 -2.93 7.33 7.66
C ARG A 139 -4.28 7.56 6.99
N LEU A 140 -5.35 7.31 7.73
CA LEU A 140 -6.70 7.41 7.20
C LEU A 140 -7.31 8.81 7.41
N ALA A 141 -7.83 9.42 6.36
CA ALA A 141 -8.49 10.73 6.38
C ALA A 141 -9.62 10.81 5.32
N GLY A 142 -10.23 11.99 5.16
CA GLY A 142 -11.38 12.22 4.29
C GLY A 142 -12.71 12.00 5.02
N ASP A 143 -13.77 11.76 4.26
CA ASP A 143 -15.11 11.60 4.80
C ASP A 143 -15.24 10.25 5.52
N PRO A 144 -15.82 10.20 6.75
CA PRO A 144 -15.90 8.97 7.55
C PRO A 144 -16.54 7.76 6.86
N GLN A 145 -17.45 8.00 5.90
CA GLN A 145 -18.09 6.94 5.13
C GLN A 145 -17.12 6.20 4.18
N THR A 146 -16.08 6.88 3.69
CA THR A 146 -15.06 6.33 2.78
C THR A 146 -14.09 5.38 3.46
N HIS A 147 -13.98 5.46 4.79
CA HIS A 147 -12.98 4.76 5.60
C HIS A 147 -13.04 3.24 5.50
N SER A 148 -14.17 2.69 5.09
CA SER A 148 -14.40 1.25 5.02
C SER A 148 -14.19 0.66 3.62
N SER A 149 -13.83 1.46 2.63
CA SER A 149 -13.87 1.08 1.21
C SER A 149 -12.49 0.96 0.56
N TYR A 150 -11.41 0.91 1.34
CA TYR A 150 -10.05 0.71 0.86
C TYR A 150 -9.67 -0.76 0.78
N TYR A 151 -8.94 -1.11 -0.28
CA TYR A 151 -8.45 -2.45 -0.58
C TYR A 151 -7.01 -2.39 -1.06
N VAL A 152 -6.18 -3.31 -0.58
CA VAL A 152 -4.86 -3.55 -1.17
C VAL A 152 -4.99 -4.62 -2.25
N ASN A 153 -4.29 -4.41 -3.35
CA ASN A 153 -4.30 -5.27 -4.51
C ASN A 153 -2.87 -5.70 -4.86
N ILE A 154 -2.67 -7.00 -5.03
CA ILE A 154 -1.41 -7.59 -5.47
C ILE A 154 -1.64 -8.29 -6.81
N GLN A 155 -0.79 -8.00 -7.78
CA GLN A 155 -0.72 -8.75 -9.03
C GLN A 155 0.56 -9.60 -9.00
N THR A 156 0.43 -10.90 -9.25
CA THR A 156 1.56 -11.82 -9.36
C THR A 156 1.86 -12.13 -10.83
N ASP A 157 3.08 -12.59 -11.13
CA ASP A 157 3.39 -13.15 -12.43
C ASP A 157 2.85 -14.58 -12.53
N GLY A 158 1.77 -14.76 -13.30
CA GLY A 158 1.07 -16.02 -13.47
C GLY A 158 0.44 -16.15 -14.86
N PRO A 159 -0.16 -17.31 -15.17
CA PRO A 159 -0.71 -17.59 -16.49
C PRO A 159 -1.89 -16.68 -16.85
N ILE A 160 -2.62 -16.19 -15.84
CA ILE A 160 -3.78 -15.31 -16.01
C ILE A 160 -3.39 -13.91 -15.53
N GLN A 161 -3.13 -13.01 -16.47
CA GLN A 161 -2.71 -11.65 -16.14
C GLN A 161 -3.81 -10.81 -15.48
N THR A 162 -5.08 -11.22 -15.60
CA THR A 162 -6.22 -10.53 -14.99
C THR A 162 -6.47 -10.95 -13.54
N ASP A 163 -5.70 -11.91 -13.02
CA ASP A 163 -5.81 -12.29 -11.62
C ASP A 163 -5.27 -11.17 -10.72
N LEU A 164 -6.08 -10.80 -9.75
CA LEU A 164 -5.78 -9.79 -8.76
C LEU A 164 -6.09 -10.34 -7.38
N TRP A 165 -5.08 -10.35 -6.54
CA TRP A 165 -5.17 -10.73 -5.14
C TRP A 165 -5.61 -9.52 -4.34
N GLN A 166 -6.76 -9.58 -3.70
CA GLN A 166 -7.36 -8.44 -3.03
C GLN A 166 -7.58 -8.72 -1.54
N HIS A 167 -7.32 -7.72 -0.71
CA HIS A 167 -7.64 -7.74 0.70
C HIS A 167 -8.20 -6.37 1.14
N ARG A 168 -9.27 -6.38 1.94
CA ARG A 168 -9.85 -5.15 2.49
C ARG A 168 -8.95 -4.58 3.59
N LEU A 169 -8.71 -3.27 3.59
CA LEU A 169 -7.99 -2.62 4.67
C LEU A 169 -8.93 -2.34 5.83
N PHE A 170 -8.52 -2.73 7.04
CA PHE A 170 -9.24 -2.47 8.27
C PHE A 170 -8.39 -1.55 9.13
N PHE A 171 -8.88 -0.34 9.35
CA PHE A 171 -8.21 0.67 10.15
C PHE A 171 -8.69 0.60 11.60
N LYS A 172 -7.75 0.57 12.55
CA LYS A 172 -8.07 0.66 13.98
C LYS A 172 -8.17 2.13 14.39
N LYS A 173 -7.30 2.98 13.84
CA LYS A 173 -7.25 4.43 14.10
C LYS A 173 -7.97 5.19 12.99
N LYS A 174 -8.88 6.11 13.34
CA LYS A 174 -9.71 6.86 12.37
C LYS A 174 -9.52 8.38 12.43
N ASP A 175 -8.69 8.87 13.35
CA ASP A 175 -8.53 10.30 13.65
C ASP A 175 -7.30 10.91 12.97
N ASN A 176 -7.07 10.57 11.70
CA ASN A 176 -5.93 11.08 10.95
C ASN A 176 -4.56 10.69 11.55
N ILE A 177 -4.49 9.51 12.17
CA ILE A 177 -3.29 8.99 12.84
C ILE A 177 -2.63 7.92 11.99
N TRP A 178 -1.30 7.92 11.96
CA TRP A 178 -0.54 6.84 11.34
C TRP A 178 -0.66 5.52 12.11
N GLU A 179 -0.91 4.44 11.38
CA GLU A 179 -0.90 3.07 11.91
C GLU A 179 -0.22 2.11 10.94
N ASP A 180 0.35 1.03 11.49
CA ASP A 180 0.82 -0.10 10.71
C ASP A 180 -0.31 -1.13 10.59
N ILE A 181 -0.59 -1.54 9.35
CA ILE A 181 -1.53 -2.61 9.04
C ILE A 181 -0.72 -3.80 8.51
N PHE A 182 -0.80 -4.92 9.22
CA PHE A 182 -0.14 -6.18 8.87
C PHE A 182 -1.17 -7.14 8.28
N ILE A 183 -0.89 -7.65 7.07
CA ILE A 183 -1.80 -8.50 6.32
C ILE A 183 -1.06 -9.77 5.95
N PRO A 184 -1.47 -10.94 6.46
CA PRO A 184 -0.89 -12.21 6.03
C PRO A 184 -1.08 -12.38 4.52
N PHE A 185 -0.05 -12.77 3.78
CA PHE A 185 -0.21 -13.01 2.33
C PHE A 185 -1.29 -14.07 2.03
N ARG A 186 -1.47 -15.04 2.94
CA ARG A 186 -2.50 -16.08 2.85
C ARG A 186 -3.94 -15.57 2.98
N SER A 187 -4.18 -14.36 3.48
CA SER A 187 -5.54 -13.82 3.65
C SER A 187 -6.07 -13.11 2.40
N PHE A 188 -5.22 -12.87 1.40
CA PHE A 188 -5.65 -12.29 0.14
C PHE A 188 -6.57 -13.25 -0.61
N VAL A 189 -7.63 -12.70 -1.21
CA VAL A 189 -8.59 -13.46 -2.00
C VAL A 189 -8.30 -13.23 -3.48
N ARG A 190 -8.24 -14.31 -4.26
CA ARG A 190 -8.04 -14.21 -5.71
C ARG A 190 -9.34 -13.76 -6.38
N THR A 191 -9.25 -12.67 -7.12
CA THR A 191 -10.33 -12.15 -7.96
C THR A 191 -9.89 -12.12 -9.42
N ASN A 192 -10.84 -12.24 -10.33
CA ASN A 192 -10.65 -12.08 -11.76
C ASN A 192 -11.70 -11.10 -12.27
N ARG A 193 -11.26 -9.98 -12.86
CA ARG A 193 -12.16 -8.90 -13.32
C ARG A 193 -13.15 -8.40 -12.26
N GLY A 194 -12.75 -8.45 -10.98
CA GLY A 194 -13.59 -8.03 -9.85
C GLY A 194 -14.55 -9.08 -9.30
N GLU A 195 -14.57 -10.29 -9.88
CA GLU A 195 -15.34 -11.43 -9.39
C GLU A 195 -14.40 -12.40 -8.65
N MET A 196 -14.89 -13.06 -7.59
CA MET A 196 -14.09 -14.06 -6.90
C MET A 196 -13.80 -15.24 -7.84
N ALA A 197 -12.53 -15.64 -7.92
CA ALA A 197 -12.16 -16.77 -8.76
C ALA A 197 -12.73 -18.08 -8.20
N GLU A 198 -13.33 -18.91 -9.05
CA GLU A 198 -13.96 -20.18 -8.64
C GLU A 198 -12.96 -21.14 -7.98
N THR A 199 -11.73 -21.17 -8.49
CA THR A 199 -10.61 -21.93 -7.89
C THR A 199 -9.72 -20.99 -7.11
N GLN A 200 -9.45 -21.29 -5.84
CA GLN A 200 -8.46 -20.53 -5.05
C GLN A 200 -7.12 -21.26 -5.12
N LEU A 201 -6.28 -20.84 -6.07
CA LEU A 201 -4.87 -21.24 -6.12
C LEU A 201 -4.10 -20.38 -5.12
N PRO A 202 -3.07 -20.87 -4.41
CA PRO A 202 -2.26 -20.02 -3.52
C PRO A 202 -1.55 -18.90 -4.29
N MET A 203 -1.33 -17.76 -3.62
CA MET A 203 -0.60 -16.64 -4.20
C MET A 203 0.88 -16.97 -4.31
N SER A 204 1.47 -16.76 -5.50
CA SER A 204 2.92 -16.88 -5.70
C SER A 204 3.62 -15.64 -5.14
N THR A 205 4.03 -15.70 -3.88
CA THR A 205 4.71 -14.60 -3.17
C THR A 205 6.12 -14.37 -3.70
N GLU A 206 6.73 -15.33 -4.39
CA GLU A 206 8.03 -15.15 -5.04
C GLU A 206 7.98 -14.30 -6.33
N LYS A 207 6.79 -14.02 -6.87
CA LYS A 207 6.58 -13.39 -8.18
C LYS A 207 5.63 -12.19 -8.11
N ILE A 208 5.77 -11.33 -7.11
CA ILE A 208 4.93 -10.14 -6.99
C ILE A 208 5.33 -9.12 -8.06
N ARG A 209 4.40 -8.80 -8.97
CA ARG A 209 4.59 -7.85 -10.07
C ARG A 209 4.25 -6.43 -9.65
N SER A 210 3.11 -6.26 -8.98
CA SER A 210 2.69 -4.95 -8.49
C SER A 210 1.88 -5.05 -7.22
N ILE A 211 1.99 -4.02 -6.39
CA ILE A 211 1.19 -3.74 -5.20
C ILE A 211 0.55 -2.38 -5.41
N GLY A 212 -0.73 -2.28 -5.08
CA GLY A 212 -1.50 -1.05 -5.20
C GLY A 212 -2.60 -0.97 -4.16
N ILE A 213 -3.17 0.21 -3.98
CA ILE A 213 -4.33 0.43 -3.13
C ILE A 213 -5.43 1.04 -3.98
N SER A 214 -6.65 0.56 -3.79
CA SER A 214 -7.85 1.07 -4.46
C SER A 214 -8.94 1.38 -3.45
N MET A 215 -9.72 2.41 -3.73
CA MET A 215 -11.00 2.64 -3.10
C MET A 215 -12.13 2.15 -4.01
N LEU A 216 -13.00 1.29 -3.48
CA LEU A 216 -14.11 0.65 -4.21
C LEU A 216 -15.47 1.15 -3.67
N GLY A 217 -15.76 2.42 -3.94
CA GLY A 217 -17.00 3.07 -3.54
C GLY A 217 -18.24 2.39 -4.12
N GLY A 218 -18.21 1.96 -5.38
CA GLY A 218 -19.34 1.31 -6.05
C GLY A 218 -19.70 -0.07 -5.47
N ASN A 219 -18.72 -0.77 -4.89
CA ASN A 219 -18.99 -2.04 -4.20
C ASN A 219 -19.54 -1.83 -2.79
N SER A 220 -19.20 -0.70 -2.17
CA SER A 220 -19.60 -0.38 -0.80
C SER A 220 -20.81 0.56 -0.75
N ASN A 221 -21.28 1.05 -1.90
CA ASN A 221 -22.24 2.15 -2.02
C ASN A 221 -21.83 3.41 -1.24
N VAL A 222 -20.58 3.84 -1.42
CA VAL A 222 -19.97 4.98 -0.72
C VAL A 222 -19.49 6.04 -1.72
N GLU A 223 -19.83 7.29 -1.44
CA GLU A 223 -19.38 8.50 -2.15
C GLU A 223 -18.60 9.43 -1.21
N GLY A 224 -18.02 10.49 -1.75
CA GLY A 224 -17.42 11.58 -0.98
C GLY A 224 -15.92 11.70 -1.12
N SER A 225 -15.37 12.69 -0.43
CA SER A 225 -13.94 13.00 -0.46
C SER A 225 -13.17 11.96 0.35
N TYR A 226 -12.08 11.46 -0.22
CA TYR A 226 -11.27 10.43 0.39
C TYR A 226 -9.80 10.85 0.43
N GLU A 227 -9.11 10.47 1.50
CA GLU A 227 -7.68 10.70 1.65
C GLU A 227 -7.02 9.53 2.40
N LEU A 228 -5.91 9.06 1.88
CA LEU A 228 -5.08 8.03 2.48
C LEU A 228 -3.61 8.45 2.38
N GLY A 229 -2.99 8.78 3.52
CA GLY A 229 -1.55 8.96 3.63
C GLY A 229 -0.84 7.60 3.60
N ILE A 230 0.28 7.53 2.89
CA ILE A 230 1.12 6.34 2.74
C ILE A 230 2.58 6.71 2.97
N ASP A 231 3.28 6.01 3.88
CA ASP A 231 4.71 6.21 4.09
C ASP A 231 5.53 5.13 3.36
N GLU A 232 5.22 3.86 3.66
CA GLU A 232 5.97 2.73 3.11
C GLU A 232 5.16 1.43 3.05
N ILE A 233 5.65 0.52 2.20
CA ILE A 233 5.20 -0.87 2.07
C ILE A 233 6.39 -1.77 2.35
N ARG A 234 6.21 -2.73 3.26
CA ARG A 234 7.26 -3.66 3.69
C ARG A 234 6.80 -5.11 3.63
N PHE A 235 7.77 -6.01 3.55
CA PHE A 235 7.60 -7.42 3.84
C PHE A 235 8.21 -7.71 5.20
N VAL A 236 7.44 -8.35 6.07
CA VAL A 236 7.81 -8.60 7.48
C VAL A 236 7.36 -9.98 7.93
N ASN A 237 7.85 -10.39 9.10
CA ASN A 237 7.48 -11.65 9.75
C ASN A 237 6.80 -11.38 11.10
N GLU A 238 6.37 -12.45 11.76
CA GLU A 238 5.64 -12.40 13.04
C GLU A 238 6.36 -11.57 14.12
N ALA A 239 7.69 -11.63 14.15
CA ALA A 239 8.49 -10.89 15.14
C ALA A 239 8.27 -9.38 15.08
N GLU A 240 8.13 -8.82 13.87
CA GLU A 240 7.86 -7.39 13.70
C GLU A 240 6.41 -7.02 14.01
N VAL A 241 5.48 -7.92 13.72
CA VAL A 241 4.07 -7.74 14.09
C VAL A 241 3.96 -7.66 15.61
N ALA A 242 4.55 -8.61 16.33
CA ALA A 242 4.57 -8.65 17.79
C ALA A 242 5.22 -7.39 18.39
N ALA A 243 6.39 -6.98 17.87
CA ALA A 243 7.07 -5.77 18.34
C ALA A 243 6.24 -4.48 18.12
N ALA A 244 5.51 -4.40 17.01
CA ALA A 244 4.62 -3.27 16.73
C ALA A 244 3.40 -3.25 17.66
N GLU A 245 2.86 -4.40 18.03
CA GLU A 245 1.74 -4.51 18.99
C GLU A 245 2.17 -4.15 20.42
N GLU A 246 3.35 -4.57 20.85
CA GLU A 246 3.91 -4.22 22.17
C GLU A 246 4.14 -2.71 22.29
N SER A 247 4.77 -2.08 21.30
CA SER A 247 4.99 -0.62 21.28
C SER A 247 3.70 0.20 21.17
N GLY A 248 2.66 -0.33 20.52
CA GLY A 248 1.34 0.30 20.47
C GLY A 248 0.54 0.18 21.77
N GLY A 249 0.87 -0.80 22.62
CA GLY A 249 0.25 -0.99 23.94
C GLY A 249 0.74 -0.02 25.00
N GLU A 250 1.99 0.44 24.92
CA GLU A 250 2.56 1.40 25.88
C GLU A 250 1.92 2.79 25.80
N ASP A 251 1.45 3.20 24.61
CA ASP A 251 0.77 4.49 24.38
C ASP A 251 -0.65 4.54 25.00
N LEU A 252 -1.22 3.38 25.35
CA LEU A 252 -2.49 3.25 26.09
C LEU A 252 -2.29 3.22 27.62
N GLY A 253 -1.06 3.05 28.10
CA GLY A 253 -0.72 2.86 29.52
C GLY A 253 -0.50 4.14 30.33
N LEU A 254 -0.40 5.31 29.69
CA LEU A 254 -0.09 6.58 30.35
C LEU A 254 -1.31 7.45 30.70
N GLY A 255 -2.54 6.95 30.50
CA GLY A 255 -3.79 7.69 30.73
C GLY A 255 -4.57 7.37 32.01
N LEU A 256 -4.16 6.38 32.81
CA LEU A 256 -4.86 5.98 34.05
C LEU A 256 -3.94 6.06 35.28
N GLY A 257 -3.25 7.18 35.43
CA GLY A 257 -2.78 7.62 36.74
C GLY A 257 -3.98 8.10 37.55
N LEU A 258 -4.66 7.17 38.25
CA LEU A 258 -5.64 7.49 39.28
C LEU A 258 -4.98 8.39 40.33
N GLY A 259 -5.26 9.69 40.23
CA GLY A 259 -5.18 10.61 41.35
C GLY A 259 -6.19 10.16 42.39
N LEU A 260 -5.75 9.34 43.35
CA LEU A 260 -6.46 9.16 44.60
C LEU A 260 -5.97 10.25 45.54
N ASP A 261 -6.84 11.24 45.73
CA ASP A 261 -6.72 12.33 46.70
C ASP A 261 -6.37 11.82 48.09
N GLU A 262 -5.14 12.09 48.50
CA GLU A 262 -4.68 11.95 49.87
C GLU A 262 -5.06 13.21 50.68
N LYS A 263 -6.36 13.44 50.90
CA LYS A 263 -6.85 14.42 51.89
C LYS A 263 -8.15 13.98 52.55
N ALA A 264 -8.03 13.06 53.51
CA ALA A 264 -9.02 12.90 54.58
C ALA A 264 -8.43 12.20 55.82
N ARG A 265 -7.31 12.70 56.36
CA ARG A 265 -6.89 12.41 57.75
C ARG A 265 -6.07 13.57 58.32
N SER A 266 -6.75 14.57 58.90
CA SER A 266 -6.38 15.21 60.18
C SER A 266 -7.19 16.49 60.39
N ALA A 267 -7.73 16.61 61.61
CA ALA A 267 -8.48 17.72 62.22
C ALA A 267 -9.99 17.76 61.93
#